data_AF-Q9X9N0-F1
#
_entry.id   AF-Q9X9N0-F1
#
_cell.length_a   1.000
_cell.length_b   1.000
_cell.length_c   1.000
_cell.angle_alpha   90.00
_cell.angle_beta   90.00
_cell.angle_gamma   90.00
#
_symmetry.space_group_name_H-M   'P 1'
#
loop_
_entity.id
_entity.type
_entity.pdbx_description
1 polymer ?
#
loop_
_entity_poly.entity_id
_entity_poly.type
_entity_poly.pdbx_seq_one_letter_code
_entity_poly.pdbx_strand_id
1 'polypeptide(L)'
;MSKYKRKLNIKWFATTKLGIEELAKNTDFSLTSSDFRLLFYLLSKIDEDNLATLPKQKDISTEINISVRKISEGLRRLHEAKIIVKSGKPKTYFINPAFVFTLEELKF
;
A
#
# COMPACT_ATOMS: atom_id res chain seq x y z
N MET A 1 -21.67 14.71 4.70
CA MET A 1 -20.39 14.73 3.97
C MET A 1 -19.65 16.00 4.39
N SER A 2 -18.56 15.88 5.15
CA SER A 2 -17.82 17.05 5.64
C SER A 2 -17.18 17.81 4.48
N LYS A 3 -17.41 19.12 4.42
CA LYS A 3 -17.03 20.08 3.37
C LYS A 3 -15.53 20.42 3.33
N TYR A 4 -14.69 19.67 4.02
CA TYR A 4 -13.26 19.93 4.14
C TYR A 4 -12.46 18.65 3.92
N LYS A 5 -12.29 18.25 2.64
CA LYS A 5 -11.16 17.40 2.29
C LYS A 5 -9.92 18.27 2.44
N ARG A 6 -9.24 18.20 3.60
CA ARG A 6 -7.92 18.84 3.72
C ARG A 6 -7.06 18.26 2.59
N LYS A 7 -6.48 19.10 1.74
CA LYS A 7 -5.40 18.67 0.85
C LYS A 7 -4.17 18.42 1.75
N LEU A 8 -4.14 17.30 2.45
CA LEU A 8 -2.97 16.88 3.20
C LEU A 8 -1.95 16.38 2.19
N ASN A 9 -0.86 17.14 2.07
CA ASN A 9 0.25 16.82 1.18
C ASN A 9 1.14 15.82 1.93
N ILE A 10 0.74 14.55 1.95
CA ILE A 10 1.50 13.50 2.61
C ILE A 10 2.82 13.33 1.86
N LYS A 11 3.90 13.83 2.46
CA LYS A 11 5.25 13.73 1.90
C LYS A 11 6.01 12.50 2.40
N TRP A 12 5.52 11.84 3.45
CA TRP A 12 6.22 10.78 4.14
C TRP A 12 5.26 9.83 4.85
N PHE A 13 5.67 8.57 4.97
CA PHE A 13 5.05 7.55 5.82
C PHE A 13 6.15 6.91 6.66
N ALA A 14 5.78 6.33 7.80
CA ALA A 14 6.70 5.59 8.65
C ALA A 14 6.40 4.09 8.59
N THR A 15 7.43 3.28 8.68
CA THR A 15 7.32 1.83 8.87
C THR A 15 7.83 1.45 10.26
N THR A 16 7.23 0.44 10.89
CA THR A 16 7.74 -0.07 12.16
C THR A 16 9.03 -0.86 11.90
N LYS A 17 9.98 -0.80 12.84
CA LYS A 17 11.24 -1.56 12.73
C LYS A 17 10.97 -3.06 12.58
N LEU A 18 10.03 -3.59 13.37
CA LEU A 18 9.63 -4.99 13.29
C LEU A 18 8.99 -5.31 11.94
N GLY A 19 8.05 -4.49 11.47
CA GLY A 19 7.34 -4.71 10.21
C GLY A 19 8.26 -4.70 9.00
N ILE A 20 9.23 -3.77 8.93
CA ILE A 20 10.20 -3.77 7.83
C ILE A 20 11.18 -4.95 7.92
N GLU A 21 11.56 -5.39 9.13
CA GLU A 21 12.37 -6.59 9.33
C GLU A 21 11.64 -7.86 8.87
N GLU A 22 10.35 -7.99 9.19
CA GLU A 22 9.52 -9.11 8.73
C GLU A 22 9.34 -9.10 7.21
N LEU A 23 9.05 -7.94 6.62
CA LEU A 23 8.96 -7.79 5.16
C LEU A 23 10.28 -8.13 4.47
N ALA A 24 11.42 -7.73 5.05
CA ALA A 24 12.74 -8.01 4.50
C ALA A 24 13.09 -9.50 4.56
N LYS A 25 12.72 -10.20 5.65
CA LYS A 25 12.91 -11.65 5.79
C LYS A 25 12.03 -12.43 4.82
N ASN A 26 10.77 -11.99 4.64
CA ASN A 26 9.82 -12.59 3.70
C ASN A 26 9.58 -14.11 3.91
N THR A 27 9.90 -14.63 5.10
CA THR A 27 9.84 -16.06 5.40
C THR A 27 8.42 -16.60 5.38
N ASP A 28 7.47 -15.80 5.86
CA ASP A 28 6.08 -16.23 6.07
C ASP A 28 5.11 -15.69 5.01
N PHE A 29 5.56 -14.76 4.17
CA PHE A 29 4.71 -14.11 3.16
C PHE A 29 4.89 -14.66 1.74
N SER A 30 6.05 -15.28 1.46
CA SER A 30 6.40 -15.79 0.12
C SER A 30 6.17 -14.76 -1.01
N LEU A 31 6.43 -13.47 -0.74
CA LEU A 31 6.27 -12.40 -1.71
C LEU A 31 7.39 -12.45 -2.75
N THR A 32 7.02 -12.24 -4.01
CA THR A 32 7.97 -12.09 -5.10
C THR A 32 8.46 -10.64 -5.20
N SER A 33 9.54 -10.40 -5.95
CA SER A 33 9.99 -9.03 -6.25
C SER A 33 8.91 -8.19 -6.96
N SER A 34 8.02 -8.82 -7.73
CA SER A 34 6.87 -8.14 -8.35
C SER A 34 5.84 -7.71 -7.31
N ASP A 35 5.64 -8.51 -6.26
CA ASP A 35 4.73 -8.18 -5.16
C ASP A 35 5.27 -7.02 -4.32
N PHE A 36 6.59 -6.99 -4.05
CA PHE A 36 7.23 -5.84 -3.40
C PHE A 36 7.13 -4.55 -4.22
N ARG A 37 7.35 -4.62 -5.54
CA ARG A 37 7.20 -3.45 -6.43
C ARG A 37 5.75 -2.94 -6.41
N LEU A 38 4.77 -3.84 -6.36
CA LEU A 38 3.37 -3.48 -6.20
C LEU A 38 3.05 -2.90 -4.80
N LEU A 39 3.66 -3.42 -3.73
CA LEU A 39 3.55 -2.86 -2.39
C LEU A 39 4.10 -1.43 -2.35
N PHE A 40 5.29 -1.19 -2.89
CA PHE A 40 5.84 0.18 -2.97
C PHE A 40 4.97 1.11 -3.81
N TYR A 41 4.36 0.60 -4.87
CA TYR A 41 3.36 1.36 -5.62
C TYR A 41 2.14 1.70 -4.76
N LEU A 42 1.57 0.76 -4.01
CA LEU A 42 0.48 1.02 -3.06
C LEU A 42 0.85 2.10 -2.03
N LEU A 43 2.04 1.99 -1.42
CA LEU A 43 2.54 2.95 -0.44
C LEU A 43 2.71 4.36 -1.04
N SER A 44 3.08 4.45 -2.32
CA SER A 44 3.16 5.74 -3.03
C SER A 44 1.79 6.42 -3.25
N LYS A 45 0.69 5.71 -3.00
CA LYS A 45 -0.69 6.18 -3.17
C LYS A 45 -1.45 6.27 -1.83
N ILE A 46 -0.77 6.12 -0.70
CA ILE A 46 -1.40 6.15 0.63
C ILE A 46 -1.93 7.55 0.96
N ASP A 47 -3.12 7.60 1.55
CA ASP A 47 -3.76 8.81 2.06
C ASP A 47 -3.71 8.87 3.60
N GLU A 48 -4.29 9.91 4.19
CA GLU A 48 -4.22 10.21 5.62
C GLU A 48 -4.93 9.18 6.50
N ASP A 49 -5.81 8.39 5.90
CA ASP A 49 -6.57 7.33 6.55
C ASP A 49 -5.85 5.98 6.41
N ASN A 50 -4.56 5.98 6.03
CA ASN A 50 -3.80 4.78 5.73
C ASN A 50 -4.41 3.96 4.56
N LEU A 51 -5.18 4.61 3.67
CA LEU A 51 -5.82 3.96 2.53
C LEU A 51 -5.04 4.25 1.25
N ALA A 52 -4.93 3.26 0.37
CA ALA A 52 -4.39 3.42 -0.98
C ALA A 52 -5.50 3.13 -2.00
N THR A 53 -5.87 4.13 -2.80
CA THR A 53 -6.84 3.97 -3.90
C THR A 53 -6.09 3.78 -5.21
N LEU A 54 -6.27 2.61 -5.83
CA LEU A 54 -5.54 2.25 -7.04
C LEU A 54 -6.31 2.59 -8.33
N PRO A 55 -5.61 2.96 -9.42
CA PRO A 55 -6.22 3.06 -10.75
C PRO A 55 -6.55 1.66 -11.31
N LYS A 56 -6.96 1.56 -12.59
CA LYS A 56 -7.24 0.23 -13.16
C LYS A 56 -5.93 -0.55 -13.25
N GLN A 57 -6.00 -1.87 -13.11
CA GLN A 57 -4.79 -2.72 -13.17
C GLN A 57 -4.02 -2.58 -14.51
N LYS A 58 -4.70 -2.23 -15.61
CA LYS A 58 -4.05 -1.91 -16.89
C LYS A 58 -3.16 -0.66 -16.79
N ASP A 59 -3.62 0.36 -16.08
CA ASP A 59 -2.88 1.62 -15.89
C ASP A 59 -1.64 1.36 -15.01
N ILE A 60 -1.82 0.63 -13.91
CA ILE A 60 -0.73 0.17 -13.04
C ILE A 60 0.28 -0.64 -13.85
N SER A 61 -0.20 -1.55 -14.71
CA SER A 61 0.64 -2.41 -15.53
C SER A 61 1.61 -1.60 -16.39
N THR A 62 1.13 -0.50 -16.98
CA THR A 62 1.94 0.45 -17.74
C THR A 62 2.88 1.24 -16.83
N GLU A 63 2.40 1.77 -15.69
CA GLU A 63 3.19 2.62 -14.78
C GLU A 63 4.40 1.89 -14.18
N ILE A 64 4.22 0.65 -13.73
CA ILE A 64 5.28 -0.12 -13.05
C ILE A 64 5.81 -1.29 -13.87
N ASN A 65 5.45 -1.40 -15.16
CA ASN A 65 5.94 -2.45 -16.07
C ASN A 65 5.81 -3.88 -15.48
N ILE A 66 4.62 -4.21 -14.97
CA ILE A 66 4.25 -5.54 -14.45
C ILE A 66 2.98 -5.99 -15.15
N SER A 67 2.84 -7.26 -15.52
CA SER A 67 1.61 -7.74 -16.17
C SER A 67 0.38 -7.63 -15.26
N VAL A 68 -0.79 -7.37 -15.86
CA VAL A 68 -2.09 -7.34 -15.14
C VAL A 68 -2.31 -8.60 -14.29
N ARG A 69 -1.92 -9.77 -14.81
CA ARG A 69 -1.97 -11.04 -14.06
C ARG A 69 -1.14 -10.99 -12.78
N LYS A 70 0.12 -10.56 -12.87
CA LYS A 70 1.01 -10.43 -11.70
C LYS A 70 0.48 -9.41 -10.71
N ILE A 71 -0.15 -8.32 -11.16
CA ILE A 71 -0.81 -7.35 -10.27
C ILE A 71 -1.96 -8.03 -9.51
N SER A 72 -2.84 -8.76 -10.19
CA SER A 72 -3.95 -9.45 -9.55
C SER A 72 -3.48 -10.50 -8.53
N GLU A 73 -2.47 -11.29 -8.88
CA GLU A 73 -1.87 -12.28 -7.98
C GLU A 73 -1.18 -11.60 -6.79
N GLY A 74 -0.45 -10.50 -7.01
CA GLY A 74 0.23 -9.77 -5.96
C GLY A 74 -0.72 -9.11 -4.98
N LEU A 75 -1.81 -8.50 -5.44
CA LEU A 75 -2.86 -7.99 -4.55
C LEU A 75 -3.46 -9.10 -3.68
N ARG A 76 -3.65 -10.31 -4.24
CA ARG A 76 -4.11 -11.47 -3.48
C ARG A 76 -3.08 -11.88 -2.42
N ARG A 77 -1.80 -12.03 -2.78
CA ARG A 77 -0.74 -12.42 -1.83
C ARG A 77 -0.55 -11.38 -0.72
N LEU A 78 -0.52 -10.08 -1.05
CA LEU A 78 -0.43 -9.00 -0.07
C LEU A 78 -1.63 -8.99 0.89
N HIS A 79 -2.82 -9.35 0.41
CA HIS A 79 -4.01 -9.49 1.25
C HIS A 79 -3.94 -10.72 2.16
N GLU A 80 -3.51 -11.87 1.63
CA GLU A 80 -3.31 -13.10 2.41
C GLU A 80 -2.25 -12.93 3.49
N ALA A 81 -1.18 -12.19 3.19
CA ALA A 81 -0.14 -11.77 4.13
C ALA A 81 -0.63 -10.73 5.15
N LYS A 82 -1.88 -10.27 5.08
CA LYS A 82 -2.47 -9.23 5.94
C LYS A 82 -1.70 -7.90 5.93
N ILE A 83 -0.92 -7.63 4.89
CA ILE A 83 -0.22 -6.35 4.68
C ILE A 83 -1.22 -5.30 4.21
N ILE A 84 -2.18 -5.73 3.38
CA ILE A 84 -3.29 -4.89 2.92
C ILE A 84 -4.63 -5.55 3.23
N VAL A 85 -5.66 -4.73 3.45
CA VAL A 85 -7.04 -5.19 3.66
C VAL A 85 -7.95 -4.45 2.68
N LYS A 86 -8.92 -5.13 2.07
CA LYS A 86 -9.90 -4.44 1.22
C LYS A 86 -10.73 -3.48 2.07
N SER A 87 -10.82 -2.24 1.64
CA SER A 87 -11.79 -1.31 2.21
C SER A 87 -13.19 -1.53 1.61
N GLY A 88 -14.21 -0.85 2.14
CA GLY A 88 -15.54 -0.80 1.52
C GLY A 88 -15.61 0.03 0.23
N LYS A 89 -14.53 0.73 -0.15
CA LYS A 89 -14.48 1.58 -1.36
C LYS A 89 -13.86 0.80 -2.54
N PRO A 90 -14.35 1.01 -3.78
CA PRO A 90 -13.84 0.31 -4.95
C PRO A 90 -12.34 0.55 -5.17
N LYS A 91 -11.56 -0.53 -5.32
CA LYS A 91 -10.10 -0.50 -5.59
C LYS A 91 -9.29 0.23 -4.51
N THR A 92 -9.84 0.36 -3.32
CA THR A 92 -9.19 1.01 -2.18
C THR A 92 -8.82 -0.03 -1.13
N TYR A 93 -7.58 0.02 -0.66
CA TYR A 93 -7.01 -0.91 0.31
C TYR A 93 -6.53 -0.14 1.54
N PHE A 94 -6.78 -0.67 2.72
CA PHE A 94 -6.17 -0.20 3.96
C PHE A 94 -4.82 -0.88 4.14
N ILE A 95 -3.78 -0.09 4.41
CA ILE A 95 -2.43 -0.58 4.71
C ILE A 95 -2.34 -0.86 6.19
N ASN A 96 -1.93 -2.08 6.56
CA ASN A 96 -1.87 -2.52 7.94
C ASN A 96 -0.82 -1.71 8.75
N PRO A 97 -1.23 -1.00 9.83
CA PRO A 97 -0.36 -0.19 10.68
C PRO A 97 0.75 -0.96 11.39
N ALA A 98 0.61 -2.29 11.54
CA ALA A 98 1.69 -3.13 12.04
C ALA A 98 2.96 -3.00 11.17
N PHE A 99 2.77 -2.71 9.88
CA PHE A 99 3.86 -2.50 8.92
C PHE A 99 4.11 -1.03 8.64
N VAL A 100 3.07 -0.25 8.29
CA VAL A 100 3.22 1.13 7.81
C VAL A 100 2.08 2.02 8.32
N PHE A 101 2.42 3.23 8.78
CA PHE A 101 1.45 4.24 9.18
C PHE A 101 1.83 5.63 8.64
N THR A 102 0.83 6.42 8.25
CA THR A 102 1.00 7.82 7.88
C THR A 102 1.05 8.68 9.14
N LEU A 103 1.90 9.70 9.12
CA LEU A 103 2.02 10.68 10.19
C LEU A 103 1.71 12.06 9.60
N GLU A 104 0.85 12.84 10.26
CA GLU A 104 0.70 14.27 9.94
C GLU A 104 2.03 15.00 10.27
N GLU A 105 2.44 15.96 9.43
CA GLU A 105 3.65 16.78 9.66
C GLU A 105 3.62 17.37 11.09
N LEU A 106 4.43 16.83 12.00
CA LEU A 106 4.86 17.56 13.18
C LEU A 106 5.80 18.65 12.68
N LYS A 107 5.37 19.91 12.81
CA LYS A 107 6.25 21.06 12.60
C LYS A 107 7.37 20.97 13.65
N PHE A 108 8.56 20.56 13.21
CA PHE A 108 9.79 20.73 13.98
C PHE A 108 10.30 22.16 13.81
#